data_AF-A0A921BN92-F1
#
_entry.id   AF-A0A921BN92-F1
#
_cell.length_a   1.000
_cell.length_b   1.000
_cell.length_c   1.000
_cell.angle_alpha   90.00
_cell.angle_beta   90.00
_cell.angle_gamma   90.00
#
_symmetry.space_group_name_H-M   'P 1'
#
loop_
_entity.id
_entity.type
_entity.pdbx_description
1 polymer ?
#
loop_
_entity_poly.entity_id
_entity_poly.type
_entity_poly.pdbx_seq_one_letter_code
_entity_poly.pdbx_strand_id
1 'polypeptide(L)'
;MPDLPRSFSPSSAGVWKQCPRRWRYRYVERLPDPPGIPALIGTFAHRVLELLCDEPAADRTVDRARELAGRAWPETAINPDFVALGLDDRQVHDFRWKAWTAIEGLWALEDPAGVEVRAPSAG
;
A
#
# COMPACT_ATOMS: atom_id res chain seq x y z
N MET A 1 -20.63 30.15 8.53
CA MET A 1 -20.45 29.02 7.59
C MET A 1 -19.15 28.33 7.98
N PRO A 2 -19.08 26.99 8.10
CA PRO A 2 -17.81 26.36 8.43
C PRO A 2 -16.88 26.42 7.21
N ASP A 3 -15.61 26.73 7.47
CA ASP A 3 -14.55 26.85 6.48
C ASP A 3 -14.34 25.57 5.68
N LEU A 4 -14.09 25.72 4.38
CA LEU A 4 -13.78 24.62 3.47
C LEU A 4 -12.34 24.10 3.72
N PRO A 5 -12.14 22.78 3.84
CA PRO A 5 -10.82 22.20 4.01
C PRO A 5 -9.96 22.43 2.76
N ARG A 6 -8.71 22.88 2.97
CA ARG A 6 -7.79 23.38 1.93
C ARG A 6 -7.20 22.33 0.99
N SER A 7 -7.55 21.05 1.12
CA SER A 7 -7.11 20.01 0.19
C SER A 7 -8.24 19.02 -0.11
N PHE A 8 -8.76 19.09 -1.32
CA PHE A 8 -9.64 18.07 -1.90
C PHE A 8 -8.78 17.13 -2.76
N SER A 9 -8.59 15.89 -2.32
CA SER A 9 -8.18 14.82 -3.23
C SER A 9 -9.44 14.17 -3.82
N PRO A 10 -9.41 13.60 -5.05
CA PRO A 10 -10.59 13.03 -5.71
C PRO A 10 -11.35 12.02 -4.84
N SER A 11 -10.60 11.23 -4.05
CA SER A 11 -11.13 10.24 -3.11
C SER A 11 -11.88 10.85 -1.91
N SER A 12 -11.53 12.05 -1.45
CA SER A 12 -12.21 12.73 -0.32
C SER A 12 -13.52 13.40 -0.72
N ALA A 13 -13.68 13.77 -2.00
CA ALA A 13 -14.89 14.42 -2.50
C ALA A 13 -16.12 13.50 -2.53
N GLY A 14 -15.91 12.23 -2.88
CA GLY A 14 -16.97 11.22 -2.94
C GLY A 14 -17.57 10.90 -1.57
N VAL A 15 -16.74 10.90 -0.52
CA VAL A 15 -17.17 10.57 0.86
C VAL A 15 -18.02 11.68 1.47
N TRP A 16 -17.70 12.96 1.21
CA TRP A 16 -18.50 14.10 1.69
C TRP A 16 -19.92 14.07 1.16
N LYS A 17 -20.08 13.82 -0.16
CA LYS A 17 -21.40 13.79 -0.81
C LYS A 17 -22.28 12.63 -0.34
N GLN A 18 -21.69 11.52 0.11
CA GLN A 18 -22.43 10.36 0.60
C GLN A 18 -22.85 10.49 2.07
N CYS A 19 -21.99 11.01 2.96
CA CYS A 19 -22.35 11.23 4.36
C CYS A 19 -21.40 12.24 5.05
N PRO A 20 -21.85 13.49 5.30
CA PRO A 20 -21.02 14.53 5.92
C PRO A 20 -20.48 14.16 7.31
N ARG A 21 -21.21 13.30 8.06
CA ARG A 21 -20.82 12.83 9.40
C ARG A 21 -19.64 11.85 9.33
N ARG A 22 -19.66 10.91 8.38
CA ARG A 22 -18.55 9.96 8.13
C ARG A 22 -17.29 10.68 7.65
N TRP A 23 -17.45 11.74 6.86
CA TRP A 23 -16.35 12.61 6.49
C TRP A 23 -15.74 13.32 7.70
N ARG A 24 -16.58 13.87 8.61
CA ARG A 24 -16.11 14.52 9.84
C ARG A 24 -15.38 13.54 10.77
N TYR A 25 -15.88 12.33 10.97
CA TYR A 25 -15.18 11.32 11.78
C TYR A 25 -13.81 10.95 11.20
N ARG A 26 -13.74 10.75 9.88
CA ARG A 26 -12.52 10.29 9.20
C ARG A 26 -11.44 11.37 9.07
N TYR A 27 -11.84 12.61 8.79
CA TYR A 27 -10.91 13.69 8.45
C TYR A 27 -10.78 14.77 9.53
N VAL A 28 -11.73 14.86 10.47
CA VAL A 28 -11.68 15.82 11.60
C VAL A 28 -11.35 15.13 12.93
N GLU A 29 -11.98 13.98 13.23
CA GLU A 29 -11.77 13.30 14.52
C GLU A 29 -10.57 12.34 14.56
N ARG A 30 -9.97 12.00 13.41
CA ARG A 30 -8.73 11.19 13.30
C ARG A 30 -8.74 9.89 14.11
N LEU A 31 -9.90 9.27 14.33
CA LEU A 31 -9.96 7.87 14.75
C LEU A 31 -9.70 7.03 13.50
N PRO A 32 -8.52 6.40 13.33
CA PRO A 32 -8.33 5.53 12.20
C PRO A 32 -9.21 4.30 12.40
N ASP A 33 -10.13 4.06 11.47
CA ASP A 33 -10.61 2.70 11.25
C ASP A 33 -9.35 1.84 10.99
N PRO A 34 -9.23 0.65 11.62
CA PRO A 34 -8.14 -0.26 11.30
C PRO A 34 -8.12 -0.49 9.78
N PRO A 35 -6.94 -0.49 9.14
CA PRO A 35 -6.85 -0.61 7.70
C PRO A 35 -7.46 -1.94 7.26
N GLY A 36 -8.55 -1.88 6.49
CA GLY A 36 -9.16 -3.07 5.92
C GLY A 36 -8.19 -3.78 4.96
N ILE A 37 -8.49 -5.06 4.64
CA ILE A 37 -7.70 -5.93 3.77
C ILE A 37 -7.09 -5.22 2.54
N PRO A 38 -7.84 -4.41 1.74
CA PRO A 38 -7.28 -3.75 0.56
C PRO A 38 -6.15 -2.75 0.87
N ALA A 39 -6.23 -2.05 2.01
CA ALA A 39 -5.21 -1.07 2.40
C ALA A 39 -3.91 -1.77 2.81
N LEU A 40 -4.01 -2.89 3.53
CA LEU A 40 -2.85 -3.71 3.90
C LEU A 40 -2.22 -4.40 2.68
N ILE A 41 -3.02 -4.84 1.69
CA ILE A 41 -2.50 -5.34 0.41
C ILE A 41 -1.62 -4.27 -0.26
N GLY A 42 -2.14 -3.04 -0.38
CA GLY A 42 -1.38 -1.93 -0.98
C GLY A 42 -0.12 -1.58 -0.21
N THR A 43 -0.20 -1.60 1.13
CA THR A 43 0.96 -1.35 2.02
C THR A 43 2.07 -2.38 1.79
N PHE A 44 1.71 -3.67 1.78
CA PHE A 44 2.68 -4.74 1.52
C PHE A 44 3.25 -4.66 0.09
N ALA A 45 2.40 -4.42 -0.92
CA ALA A 45 2.87 -4.26 -2.30
C ALA A 45 3.85 -3.09 -2.46
N HIS A 46 3.52 -1.90 -1.91
CA HIS A 46 4.42 -0.76 -1.92
C HIS A 46 5.75 -1.07 -1.22
N ARG A 47 5.71 -1.74 -0.07
CA ARG A 47 6.94 -2.11 0.64
C ARG A 47 7.87 -2.97 -0.21
N VAL A 48 7.32 -3.93 -0.97
CA VAL A 48 8.11 -4.75 -1.89
C VAL A 48 8.67 -3.92 -3.05
N LEU A 49 7.87 -3.02 -3.63
CA LEU A 49 8.30 -2.17 -4.72
C LEU A 49 9.36 -1.14 -4.30
N GLU A 50 9.26 -0.58 -3.09
CA GLU A 50 10.30 0.27 -2.50
C GLU A 50 11.62 -0.49 -2.38
N LEU A 51 11.58 -1.69 -1.79
CA LEU A 51 12.77 -2.54 -1.68
C LEU A 51 13.37 -2.90 -3.05
N LEU A 52 12.53 -3.09 -4.07
CA LEU A 52 12.98 -3.37 -5.42
C LEU A 52 13.64 -2.13 -6.06
N CYS A 53 13.04 -0.95 -5.88
CA CYS A 53 13.56 0.31 -6.39
C CYS A 53 14.87 0.74 -5.72
N ASP A 54 15.12 0.30 -4.49
CA ASP A 54 16.39 0.48 -3.78
C ASP A 54 17.53 -0.40 -4.35
N GLU A 55 17.21 -1.45 -5.11
CA GLU A 55 18.22 -2.29 -5.79
C GLU A 55 18.74 -1.60 -7.08
N PRO A 56 19.95 -1.95 -7.53
CA PRO A 56 20.46 -1.52 -8.83
C PRO A 56 19.48 -1.86 -9.95
N ALA A 57 19.37 -0.99 -10.96
CA ALA A 57 18.41 -1.15 -12.06
C ALA A 57 18.44 -2.54 -12.73
N ALA A 58 19.62 -3.13 -12.90
CA ALA A 58 19.81 -4.46 -13.50
C ALA A 58 19.20 -5.59 -12.66
N ASP A 59 19.06 -5.39 -11.35
CA ASP A 59 18.54 -6.37 -10.40
C ASP A 59 17.02 -6.25 -10.18
N ARG A 60 16.36 -5.25 -10.78
CA ARG A 60 14.92 -4.98 -10.61
C ARG A 60 14.03 -5.91 -11.44
N THR A 61 14.21 -7.20 -11.24
CA THR A 61 13.53 -8.27 -11.96
C THR A 61 12.33 -8.83 -11.18
N VAL A 62 11.45 -9.56 -11.88
CA VAL A 62 10.31 -10.25 -11.25
C VAL A 62 10.80 -11.26 -10.21
N ASP A 63 11.85 -12.02 -10.51
CA ASP A 63 12.44 -12.99 -9.59
C ASP A 63 12.97 -12.30 -8.32
N ARG A 64 13.65 -11.16 -8.47
CA ARG A 64 14.12 -10.38 -7.33
C ARG A 64 12.96 -9.85 -6.49
N ALA A 65 11.90 -9.34 -7.12
CA ALA A 65 10.70 -8.89 -6.43
C ALA A 65 10.03 -10.02 -5.62
N ARG A 66 10.06 -11.26 -6.13
CA ARG A 66 9.54 -12.45 -5.42
C ARG A 66 10.35 -12.75 -4.16
N GLU A 67 11.68 -12.67 -4.24
CA GLU A 67 12.56 -12.84 -3.09
C GLU A 67 12.32 -11.75 -2.03
N LEU A 68 12.21 -10.49 -2.47
CA LEU A 68 11.93 -9.35 -1.59
C LEU A 68 10.55 -9.46 -0.93
N ALA A 69 9.52 -9.93 -1.65
CA ALA A 69 8.22 -10.24 -1.06
C ALA A 69 8.32 -11.30 0.03
N GLY A 70 9.12 -12.35 -0.18
CA GLY A 70 9.41 -13.36 0.85
C GLY A 70 10.09 -12.77 2.08
N ARG A 71 11.04 -11.84 1.89
CA ARG A 71 11.77 -11.15 2.97
C ARG A 71 10.90 -10.15 3.74
N ALA A 72 9.99 -9.46 3.07
CA ALA A 72 9.09 -8.47 3.68
C ALA A 72 7.88 -9.11 4.39
N TRP A 73 7.52 -10.34 4.02
CA TRP A 73 6.33 -11.01 4.57
C TRP A 73 6.33 -11.15 6.10
N PRO A 74 7.43 -11.58 6.77
CA PRO A 74 7.44 -11.71 8.23
C PRO A 74 7.07 -10.42 8.97
N GLU A 75 7.49 -9.26 8.45
CA GLU A 75 7.14 -7.94 9.01
C GLU A 75 5.63 -7.68 8.93
N THR A 76 5.01 -8.02 7.80
CA THR A 76 3.56 -7.87 7.62
C THR A 76 2.78 -8.86 8.46
N ALA A 77 3.24 -10.12 8.55
CA ALA A 77 2.55 -11.18 9.29
C ALA A 77 2.46 -10.92 10.80
N ILE A 78 3.45 -10.22 11.38
CA ILE A 78 3.45 -9.85 12.79
C ILE A 78 2.84 -8.45 13.06
N ASN A 79 2.46 -7.72 12.00
CA ASN A 79 1.90 -6.38 12.15
C ASN A 79 0.56 -6.44 12.90
N PRO A 80 0.33 -5.63 13.96
CA PRO A 80 -0.90 -5.66 14.73
C PRO A 80 -2.17 -5.44 13.90
N ASP A 81 -2.14 -4.58 12.88
CA ASP A 81 -3.28 -4.33 12.01
C ASP A 81 -3.60 -5.56 11.14
N PHE A 82 -2.57 -6.30 10.69
CA PHE A 82 -2.75 -7.54 9.96
C PHE A 82 -3.28 -8.65 10.87
N VAL A 83 -2.72 -8.79 12.07
CA VAL A 83 -3.18 -9.77 13.07
C VAL A 83 -4.64 -9.50 13.47
N ALA A 84 -5.02 -8.22 13.61
CA ALA A 84 -6.39 -7.82 13.94
C ALA A 84 -7.43 -8.21 12.88
N LEU A 85 -7.03 -8.52 11.65
CA LEU A 85 -7.94 -9.04 10.62
C LEU A 85 -8.43 -10.47 10.92
N GLY A 86 -7.71 -11.24 11.75
CA GLY A 86 -8.11 -12.59 12.13
C GLY A 86 -8.25 -13.55 10.95
N LEU A 87 -7.38 -13.41 9.94
CA LEU A 87 -7.44 -14.22 8.72
C LEU A 87 -7.05 -15.68 8.98
N ASP A 88 -7.78 -16.61 8.39
CA ASP A 88 -7.37 -18.02 8.30
C ASP A 88 -6.27 -18.24 7.23
N ASP A 89 -5.68 -19.43 7.20
CA ASP A 89 -4.58 -19.75 6.26
C ASP A 89 -4.95 -19.54 4.79
N ARG A 90 -6.21 -19.80 4.41
CA ARG A 90 -6.70 -19.59 3.04
C ARG A 90 -6.81 -18.11 2.73
N GLN A 91 -7.32 -17.32 3.66
CA GLN A 91 -7.44 -15.87 3.51
C GLN A 91 -6.06 -15.19 3.49
N VAL A 92 -5.10 -15.69 4.28
CA VAL A 92 -3.70 -15.26 4.23
C VAL A 92 -3.08 -15.60 2.87
N HIS A 93 -3.34 -16.79 2.34
CA HIS A 93 -2.91 -17.15 0.99
C HIS A 93 -3.51 -16.21 -0.07
N ASP A 94 -4.82 -15.95 -0.01
CA ASP A 94 -5.51 -15.05 -0.94
C ASP A 94 -5.00 -13.60 -0.84
N PHE A 95 -4.65 -13.14 0.37
CA PHE A 95 -4.01 -11.84 0.58
C PHE A 95 -2.67 -11.77 -0.16
N ARG A 96 -1.79 -12.76 0.05
CA ARG A 96 -0.46 -12.82 -0.58
C ARG A 96 -0.57 -12.90 -2.10
N TRP A 97 -1.52 -13.69 -2.60
CA TRP A 97 -1.79 -13.79 -4.03
C TRP A 97 -2.21 -12.45 -4.64
N LYS A 98 -3.18 -11.76 -4.02
CA LYS A 98 -3.65 -10.44 -4.49
C LYS A 98 -2.55 -9.39 -4.47
N ALA A 99 -1.73 -9.39 -3.42
CA ALA A 99 -0.58 -8.49 -3.35
C ALA A 99 0.46 -8.82 -4.44
N TRP A 100 0.73 -10.10 -4.70
CA TRP A 100 1.60 -10.50 -5.80
C TRP A 100 1.07 -10.04 -7.15
N THR A 101 -0.22 -10.22 -7.43
CA THR A 101 -0.83 -9.71 -8.68
C THR A 101 -0.67 -8.19 -8.82
N ALA A 102 -0.76 -7.43 -7.72
CA ALA A 102 -0.53 -6.00 -7.74
C ALA A 102 0.93 -5.63 -8.02
N ILE A 103 1.88 -6.38 -7.46
CA ILE A 103 3.34 -6.20 -7.69
C ILE A 103 3.69 -6.54 -9.14
N GLU A 104 3.30 -7.73 -9.60
CA GLU A 104 3.60 -8.23 -10.96
C GLU A 104 2.93 -7.37 -12.03
N GLY A 105 1.77 -6.79 -11.73
CA GLY A 105 1.10 -5.82 -12.58
C GLY A 105 1.95 -4.60 -12.94
N LEU A 106 3.01 -4.29 -12.18
CA LEU A 106 3.95 -3.22 -12.50
C LEU A 106 4.56 -3.40 -13.89
N TRP A 107 5.02 -4.61 -14.25
CA TRP A 107 5.67 -4.88 -15.54
C TRP A 107 4.73 -4.75 -16.74
N ALA A 108 3.41 -4.81 -16.53
CA ALA A 108 2.44 -4.52 -17.58
C ALA A 108 2.28 -3.00 -17.83
N LEU A 109 2.68 -2.17 -16.85
CA LEU A 109 2.57 -0.72 -16.90
C LEU A 109 3.92 -0.06 -17.25
N GLU A 110 5.02 -0.55 -16.67
CA GLU A 110 6.34 0.06 -16.72
C GLU A 110 7.43 -0.97 -16.42
N ASP A 111 8.61 -0.83 -17.05
CA ASP A 111 9.79 -1.61 -16.69
C ASP A 111 10.55 -0.94 -15.53
N PRO A 112 10.60 -1.55 -14.33
CA PRO A 112 11.28 -0.99 -13.15
C PRO A 112 12.77 -0.72 -13.37
N ALA A 113 13.41 -1.45 -14.28
CA ALA A 113 14.82 -1.24 -14.63
C ALA A 113 15.03 0.09 -15.38
N GLY A 114 13.99 0.64 -16.00
CA GLY A 114 14.02 1.93 -16.68
C GLY A 114 13.75 3.13 -15.77
N VAL A 115 13.41 2.91 -14.49
CA VAL A 115 12.97 3.96 -13.56
C VAL A 115 14.15 4.67 -12.89
N GLU A 116 14.28 5.98 -13.09
CA GLU A 116 15.19 6.82 -12.30
C GLU A 116 14.61 7.06 -10.90
N VAL A 117 15.14 6.35 -9.90
CA VAL A 117 14.82 6.60 -8.49
C VAL A 117 15.76 7.69 -7.98
N ARG A 118 15.28 8.94 -7.91
CA ARG A 118 16.01 10.01 -7.22
C ARG A 118 15.77 9.89 -5.73
N ALA A 119 16.73 9.33 -5.00
CA ALA A 119 16.75 9.47 -3.55
C ALA A 119 16.83 10.97 -3.20
N PRO A 120 16.02 11.48 -2.25
CA PRO A 120 16.27 12.81 -1.71
C PRO A 120 17.66 12.76 -1.07
N SER A 121 18.58 13.55 -1.61
CA SER A 121 19.92 13.73 -1.05
C SER A 121 19.78 14.11 0.43
N ALA A 122 20.11 13.16 1.32
CA ALA A 122 20.26 13.43 2.73
C ALA A 122 21.44 14.38 2.89
N GLY A 123 21.14 15.65 3.16
CA GLY A 123 22.09 16.66 3.60
C GLY A 123 22.27 16.61 5.10
#